data_AF-A0A968FV53-F1
#
_entry.id   AF-A0A968FV53-F1
#
_cell.length_a   1.000
_cell.length_b   1.000
_cell.length_c   1.000
_cell.angle_alpha   90.00
_cell.angle_beta   90.00
_cell.angle_gamma   90.00
#
_symmetry.space_group_name_H-M   'P 1'
#
loop_
_entity.id
_entity.type
_entity.pdbx_description
1 polymer ?
#
loop_
_entity_poly.entity_id
_entity_poly.type
_entity_poly.pdbx_seq_one_letter_code
_entity_poly.pdbx_strand_id
1 'polypeptide(L)' 'MKPTIPDKLFFKIGEVAEIVGVEQHVLRYWEDEF' A
#
# COMPACT_ATOMS: atom_id res chain seq x y z
N MET A 1 10.61 -12.66 -7.61
CA MET A 1 9.41 -12.41 -8.45
C MET A 1 8.95 -10.99 -8.15
N LYS A 2 8.74 -10.14 -9.16
CA LYS A 2 8.09 -8.85 -8.91
C LYS A 2 6.64 -9.14 -8.49
N PRO A 3 6.10 -8.50 -7.43
CA PRO A 3 4.69 -8.66 -7.11
C PRO A 3 3.88 -8.17 -8.31
N THR A 4 3.07 -9.06 -8.88
CA THR A 4 2.11 -8.71 -9.91
C THR A 4 1.02 -7.91 -9.23
N ILE A 5 0.96 -6.60 -9.48
CA ILE A 5 -0.07 -5.75 -8.89
C ILE A 5 -1.44 -6.18 -9.45
N PRO A 6 -2.41 -6.53 -8.59
CA PRO A 6 -3.76 -6.90 -9.03
C PRO A 6 -4.45 -5.77 -9.82
N ASP A 7 -5.29 -6.12 -10.79
CA ASP A 7 -6.17 -5.15 -11.46
C ASP A 7 -7.40 -4.87 -10.58
N LYS A 8 -7.27 -3.87 -9.70
CA LYS A 8 -8.30 -3.44 -8.75
C LYS A 8 -8.40 -1.92 -8.72
N LEU A 9 -9.61 -1.39 -8.63
CA LEU A 9 -9.87 0.05 -8.47
C LEU A 9 -9.52 0.57 -7.08
N PHE A 10 -9.68 -0.26 -6.06
CA PHE A 10 -9.39 0.11 -4.66
C PHE A 10 -8.61 -1.01 -3.98
N PHE A 11 -7.68 -0.61 -3.13
CA PHE A 11 -6.90 -1.50 -2.29
C PHE A 11 -7.13 -1.15 -0.82
N LYS A 12 -7.14 -2.17 0.03
CA LYS A 12 -7.02 -1.93 1.47
C LYS A 12 -5.60 -1.47 1.77
N ILE A 13 -5.41 -0.58 2.75
CA ILE A 13 -4.07 -0.10 3.14
C ILE A 13 -3.09 -1.25 3.48
N GLY A 14 -3.59 -2.36 4.02
CA GLY A 14 -2.78 -3.56 4.27
C GLY A 14 -2.26 -4.24 3.01
N GLU A 15 -3.02 -4.24 1.91
CA GLU A 15 -2.56 -4.77 0.62
C GLU A 15 -1.47 -3.89 0.05
N VAL A 16 -1.64 -2.55 0.14
CA VAL A 16 -0.61 -1.60 -0.30
C VAL A 16 0.67 -1.76 0.52
N ALA A 17 0.54 -1.86 1.85
CA ALA A 17 1.65 -2.08 2.78
C ALA A 17 2.48 -3.32 2.42
N GLU A 18 1.82 -4.44 2.08
CA GLU A 18 2.48 -5.67 1.61
C GLU A 18 3.17 -5.48 0.25
N ILE A 19 2.52 -4.80 -0.70
CA ILE A 19 3.07 -4.56 -2.04
C ILE A 19 4.33 -3.68 -1.98
N VAL A 20 4.33 -2.62 -1.16
CA VAL A 20 5.45 -1.67 -1.07
C VAL A 20 6.48 -2.04 0.00
N GLY A 21 6.16 -2.99 0.90
CA GLY A 21 7.07 -3.47 1.94
C GLY A 21 7.27 -2.50 3.10
N VAL A 22 6.23 -1.75 3.48
CA VAL A 22 6.26 -0.81 4.62
C VAL A 22 5.09 -1.07 5.58
N GLU A 23 5.18 -0.60 6.82
CA GLU A 23 4.08 -0.74 7.78
C GLU A 23 2.90 0.18 7.44
N GLN A 24 1.67 -0.25 7.78
CA GLN A 24 0.44 0.51 7.50
C GLN A 24 0.47 1.93 8.06
N HIS A 25 1.08 2.14 9.23
CA HIS A 25 1.15 3.47 9.87
C HIS A 25 2.01 4.46 9.07
N VAL A 26 3.00 3.98 8.31
CA VAL A 26 3.82 4.80 7.39
C VAL A 26 2.96 5.33 6.25
N LEU A 27 2.12 4.47 5.67
CA LEU A 27 1.20 4.87 4.60
C LEU A 27 0.13 5.86 5.10
N ARG A 28 -0.36 5.71 6.34
CA ARG A 28 -1.27 6.68 6.96
C ARG A 28 -0.62 8.04 7.14
N TYR A 29 0.63 8.05 7.63
CA TYR A 29 1.39 9.28 7.74
C TYR A 29 1.55 9.97 6.38
N TRP A 30 1.73 9.22 5.29
CA TRP A 30 1.80 9.81 3.95
C TRP A 30 0.47 10.40 3.47
N GLU A 31 -0.68 9.76 3.73
CA GLU A 31 -2.01 10.28 3.37
C GLU A 31 -2.31 11.63 4.04
N ASP A 32 -1.76 11.87 5.23
CA ASP A 32 -1.99 13.11 5.97
C ASP A 32 -1.03 14.24 5.55
N GLU A 33 0.17 13.91 5.05
CA GLU A 33 1.26 14.87 4.82
C GLU A 33 1.55 15.19 3.33
N PHE A 34 1.10 14.34 2.39
CA PHE A 34 1.35 14.48 0.94
C PHE A 34 0.08 14.42 0.11
#